data_AF-A0A935SZ22-F1
#
_entry.id   AF-A0A935SZ22-F1
#
_cell.length_a   1.000
_cell.length_b   1.000
_cell.length_c   1.000
_cell.angle_alpha   90.00
_cell.angle_beta   90.00
_cell.angle_gamma   90.00
#
_symmetry.space_group_name_H-M   'P 1'
#
loop_
_entity.id
_entity.type
_entity.pdbx_description
1 polymer ?
#
loop_
_entity_poly.entity_id
_entity_poly.type
_entity_poly.pdbx_seq_one_letter_code
_entity_poly.pdbx_strand_id
1 'polypeptide(L)'
;MMPPEDVLLMMAQLGVAIAGFNGVAAALSQGEPRSLRRGVIGSVLITASASVIAWSVIPLVLLTTAMDPGFVWRGSSAGWALSQIGLLVFRDRQARRLAFAPNPVARVLRILALITSALQLWNAAVWAVAWPHVLAVTTSLVIAITAFFVLSHEDESVAS
;
A
#
# COMPACT_ATOMS: atom_id res chain seq x y z
N MET A 1 -20.90 -18.44 8.63
CA MET A 1 -19.58 -19.11 8.52
C MET A 1 -18.94 -18.64 7.24
N MET A 2 -17.67 -18.23 7.31
CA MET A 2 -16.94 -17.75 6.13
C MET A 2 -16.66 -18.95 5.19
N PRO A 3 -16.88 -18.83 3.88
CA PRO A 3 -16.56 -19.90 2.93
C PRO A 3 -15.06 -20.24 2.97
N PRO A 4 -14.67 -21.52 2.78
CA PRO A 4 -13.28 -21.94 2.83
C PRO A 4 -12.38 -21.23 1.80
N GLU A 5 -12.93 -20.88 0.63
CA GLU A 5 -12.21 -20.14 -0.40
C GLU A 5 -11.77 -18.74 0.05
N ASP A 6 -12.59 -18.06 0.86
CA ASP A 6 -12.26 -16.74 1.40
C ASP A 6 -11.08 -16.83 2.36
N VAL A 7 -11.02 -17.89 3.18
CA VAL A 7 -9.93 -18.14 4.13
C VAL A 7 -8.61 -18.43 3.42
N LEU A 8 -8.63 -19.20 2.33
CA LEU A 8 -7.43 -19.49 1.52
C LEU A 8 -6.93 -18.23 0.79
N LEU A 9 -7.84 -17.45 0.23
CA LEU A 9 -7.51 -16.17 -0.40
C LEU A 9 -6.93 -15.18 0.62
N MET A 10 -7.42 -15.23 1.87
CA MET A 10 -6.90 -14.48 3.03
C MET A 10 -5.47 -14.87 3.39
N MET A 11 -5.21 -16.17 3.54
CA MET A 11 -3.87 -16.70 3.88
C MET A 11 -2.86 -16.35 2.78
N ALA A 12 -3.28 -16.42 1.51
CA ALA A 12 -2.45 -16.01 0.39
C ALA A 12 -2.09 -14.52 0.44
N GLN A 13 -3.05 -13.64 0.74
CA GLN A 13 -2.79 -12.20 0.88
C GLN A 13 -1.86 -11.89 2.05
N LEU A 14 -2.06 -12.54 3.20
CA LEU A 14 -1.20 -12.37 4.36
C LEU A 14 0.23 -12.81 4.04
N GLY A 15 0.38 -13.97 3.36
CA GLY A 15 1.66 -14.48 2.90
C GLY A 15 2.37 -13.53 1.92
N VAL A 16 1.64 -12.98 0.95
CA VAL A 16 2.16 -11.99 -0.01
C VAL A 16 2.57 -10.69 0.69
N ALA A 17 1.76 -10.19 1.62
CA ALA A 17 2.07 -8.97 2.37
C ALA A 17 3.33 -9.14 3.25
N ILE A 18 3.45 -10.28 3.94
CA ILE A 18 4.62 -10.61 4.77
C ILE A 18 5.87 -10.79 3.90
N ALA A 19 5.76 -11.51 2.77
CA ALA A 19 6.88 -11.69 1.85
C ALA A 19 7.35 -10.36 1.25
N GLY A 20 6.41 -9.49 0.86
CA GLY A 20 6.71 -8.14 0.39
C GLY A 20 7.41 -7.29 1.45
N PHE A 21 6.94 -7.33 2.70
CA PHE A 21 7.58 -6.61 3.82
C PHE A 21 8.99 -7.13 4.11
N ASN A 22 9.21 -8.44 4.09
CA ASN A 22 10.53 -9.03 4.27
C ASN A 22 11.50 -8.63 3.16
N GLY A 23 11.05 -8.56 1.91
CA GLY A 23 11.86 -8.06 0.79
C GLY A 23 12.30 -6.61 0.97
N VAL A 24 11.40 -5.75 1.45
CA VAL A 24 11.69 -4.34 1.77
C VAL A 24 12.67 -4.23 2.94
N ALA A 25 12.45 -4.98 4.02
CA ALA A 25 13.33 -4.99 5.18
C ALA A 25 14.74 -5.49 4.81
N ALA A 26 14.83 -6.54 4.00
CA ALA A 26 16.10 -7.05 3.47
C ALA A 26 16.82 -6.00 2.62
N ALA A 27 16.12 -5.34 1.70
CA ALA A 27 16.70 -4.28 0.87
C ALA A 27 17.21 -3.07 1.69
N LEU A 28 16.50 -2.71 2.76
CA LEU A 28 16.92 -1.63 3.66
C LEU A 28 18.09 -2.05 4.57
N SER A 29 18.20 -3.34 4.92
CA SER A 29 19.28 -3.85 5.77
C SER A 29 20.65 -3.90 5.07
N GLN A 30 20.69 -3.86 3.73
CA GLN A 30 21.93 -3.97 2.97
C GLN A 30 22.64 -2.63 2.68
N GLY A 31 22.13 -1.48 3.15
CA GLY A 31 22.73 -0.18 2.90
C GLY A 31 23.02 0.63 4.17
N GLU A 32 24.26 1.10 4.34
CA GLU A 32 24.55 2.15 5.32
C GLU A 32 23.74 3.42 4.96
N PRO A 33 23.12 4.10 5.96
CA PRO A 33 22.29 5.29 5.74
C PRO A 33 23.16 6.51 5.43
N ARG A 34 23.76 6.59 4.24
CA ARG A 34 24.63 7.70 3.85
C ARG A 34 23.94 8.86 3.12
N SER A 35 22.63 8.78 2.81
CA SER A 35 21.91 9.91 2.21
C SER A 35 20.49 10.11 2.75
N LEU A 36 20.13 11.38 2.97
CA LEU A 36 18.79 11.85 3.39
C LEU A 36 17.69 11.34 2.44
N ARG A 37 18.02 11.18 1.14
CA ARG A 37 17.14 10.63 0.10
C ARG A 37 16.80 9.15 0.37
N ARG A 38 17.79 8.30 0.72
CA ARG A 38 17.55 6.89 1.05
C ARG A 38 16.74 6.72 2.34
N GLY A 39 16.96 7.57 3.34
CA GLY A 39 16.14 7.58 4.56
C GLY A 39 14.66 7.89 4.28
N VAL A 40 14.39 8.87 3.42
CA VAL A 40 13.02 9.19 2.97
C VAL A 40 12.41 8.04 2.18
N ILE A 41 13.15 7.45 1.23
CA ILE A 41 12.67 6.30 0.44
C ILE A 41 12.33 5.12 1.35
N GLY A 42 13.23 4.77 2.29
CA GLY A 42 13.00 3.70 3.26
C GLY A 42 11.79 3.98 4.16
N SER A 43 11.61 5.21 4.63
CA SER A 43 10.45 5.59 5.43
C SER A 43 9.13 5.44 4.66
N VAL A 44 9.12 5.80 3.37
CA VAL A 44 7.94 5.66 2.50
C VAL A 44 7.59 4.20 2.28
N LEU A 45 8.59 3.35 2.08
CA LEU A 45 8.40 1.91 1.90
C LEU A 45 7.92 1.23 3.17
N ILE A 46 8.55 1.50 4.31
CA ILE A 46 8.11 0.97 5.61
C ILE A 46 6.66 1.39 5.88
N THR A 47 6.33 2.67 5.66
CA THR A 47 4.98 3.19 5.90
C THR A 47 3.95 2.56 4.95
N ALA A 48 4.29 2.39 3.68
CA ALA A 48 3.41 1.77 2.68
C ALA A 48 3.17 0.28 3.00
N SER A 49 4.23 -0.46 3.30
CA SER A 49 4.14 -1.88 3.64
C SER A 49 3.43 -2.12 4.98
N ALA A 50 3.72 -1.32 6.01
CA ALA A 50 3.02 -1.38 7.29
C ALA A 50 1.53 -1.05 7.13
N SER A 51 1.19 -0.07 6.28
CA SER A 51 -0.22 0.24 5.97
C SER A 51 -0.91 -0.93 5.26
N VAL A 52 -0.26 -1.55 4.28
CA VAL A 52 -0.78 -2.73 3.58
C VAL A 52 -1.08 -3.86 4.58
N ILE A 53 -0.14 -4.17 5.47
CA ILE A 53 -0.34 -5.20 6.50
C ILE A 53 -1.48 -4.84 7.43
N ALA A 54 -1.49 -3.61 7.96
CA ALA A 54 -2.54 -3.16 8.89
C ALA A 54 -3.93 -3.29 8.26
N TRP A 55 -4.09 -2.81 7.03
CA TRP A 55 -5.37 -2.87 6.33
C TRP A 55 -5.73 -4.26 5.78
N SER A 56 -4.78 -5.19 5.70
CA SER A 56 -5.06 -6.62 5.50
C SER A 56 -5.57 -7.27 6.77
N VAL A 57 -5.04 -6.91 7.95
CA VAL A 57 -5.32 -7.60 9.23
C VAL A 57 -6.58 -7.05 9.92
N ILE A 58 -6.79 -5.72 9.90
CA ILE A 58 -7.92 -5.06 10.56
C ILE A 58 -9.27 -5.72 10.23
N PRO A 59 -9.68 -5.89 8.95
CA PRO A 59 -10.96 -6.53 8.65
C PRO A 59 -11.05 -7.95 9.21
N LEU A 60 -9.94 -8.68 9.28
CA LEU A 60 -9.92 -10.05 9.78
C LEU A 60 -10.20 -10.11 11.26
N VAL A 61 -9.50 -9.27 12.04
CA VAL A 61 -9.71 -9.15 13.47
C VAL A 61 -11.17 -8.75 13.75
N LEU A 62 -11.71 -7.78 13.01
CA LEU A 62 -13.10 -7.35 13.18
C LEU A 62 -14.10 -8.47 12.84
N LEU A 63 -13.84 -9.28 11.82
CA LEU A 63 -14.69 -10.42 11.48
C LEU A 63 -14.69 -11.51 12.57
N THR A 64 -13.62 -11.65 13.36
CA THR A 64 -13.61 -12.57 14.51
C THR A 64 -14.49 -12.10 15.67
N THR A 65 -14.83 -10.81 15.73
CA THR A 65 -15.65 -10.22 16.81
C THR A 65 -17.16 -10.32 16.56
N ALA A 66 -17.59 -11.14 15.60
CA ALA A 66 -18.99 -11.30 15.18
C ALA A 66 -19.67 -9.99 14.71
N MET A 67 -18.88 -9.00 14.27
CA MET A 67 -19.42 -7.82 13.57
C MET A 67 -20.06 -8.20 12.24
N ASP A 68 -21.06 -7.42 11.82
CA ASP A 68 -21.66 -7.53 10.50
C ASP A 68 -20.57 -7.42 9.40
N PRO A 69 -20.42 -8.43 8.52
CA PRO A 69 -19.38 -8.41 7.49
C PRO A 69 -19.50 -7.19 6.57
N GLY A 70 -20.73 -6.76 6.25
CA GLY A 70 -20.95 -5.57 5.44
C GLY A 70 -20.35 -4.33 6.10
N PHE A 71 -20.64 -4.12 7.38
CA PHE A 71 -20.06 -3.03 8.16
C PHE A 71 -18.53 -3.06 8.19
N VAL A 72 -17.92 -4.24 8.39
CA VAL A 72 -16.47 -4.42 8.39
C VAL A 72 -15.85 -4.01 7.05
N TRP A 73 -16.42 -4.47 5.94
CA TRP A 73 -15.88 -4.14 4.62
C TRP A 73 -16.08 -2.68 4.25
N ARG A 74 -17.23 -2.07 4.61
CA ARG A 74 -17.42 -0.63 4.42
C ARG A 74 -16.39 0.19 5.18
N GLY A 75 -16.21 -0.10 6.47
CA GLY A 75 -15.25 0.59 7.32
C GLY A 75 -13.81 0.41 6.83
N SER A 76 -13.44 -0.82 6.46
CA SER A 76 -12.08 -1.14 5.99
C SER A 76 -11.78 -0.49 4.64
N SER A 77 -12.71 -0.54 3.68
CA SER A 77 -12.56 0.10 2.38
C SER A 77 -12.50 1.63 2.49
N ALA A 78 -13.39 2.24 3.28
CA ALA A 78 -13.38 3.69 3.49
C ALA A 78 -12.12 4.15 4.21
N GLY A 79 -11.75 3.47 5.30
CA GLY A 79 -10.54 3.76 6.08
C GLY A 79 -9.28 3.63 5.23
N TRP A 80 -9.18 2.57 4.43
CA TRP A 80 -8.07 2.39 3.50
C TRP A 80 -8.00 3.53 2.49
N ALA A 81 -9.11 3.88 1.83
CA ALA A 81 -9.13 4.95 0.82
C ALA A 81 -8.71 6.29 1.40
N LEU A 82 -9.23 6.64 2.58
CA LEU A 82 -8.85 7.87 3.28
C LEU A 82 -7.37 7.89 3.65
N SER A 83 -6.83 6.76 4.12
CA SER A 83 -5.41 6.65 4.45
C SER A 83 -4.51 6.84 3.21
N GLN A 84 -4.88 6.25 2.07
CA GLN A 84 -4.13 6.38 0.83
C GLN A 84 -4.18 7.80 0.27
N ILE A 85 -5.35 8.45 0.29
CA ILE A 85 -5.48 9.86 -0.11
C ILE A 85 -4.61 10.74 0.80
N GLY A 86 -4.61 10.50 2.11
CA GLY A 86 -3.75 11.20 3.07
C GLY A 86 -2.27 11.04 2.76
N LEU A 87 -1.83 9.80 2.49
CA LEU A 87 -0.45 9.50 2.09
C LEU A 87 -0.06 10.18 0.77
N LEU A 88 -0.96 10.18 -0.23
CA LEU A 88 -0.72 10.88 -1.50
C LEU A 88 -0.52 12.37 -1.29
N VAL A 89 -1.37 13.02 -0.49
CA VAL A 89 -1.25 14.45 -0.18
C VAL A 89 0.05 14.75 0.57
N PHE A 90 0.40 13.89 1.54
CA PHE A 90 1.65 14.04 2.29
C PHE A 90 2.88 13.93 1.38
N ARG A 91 2.92 12.90 0.52
CA ARG A 91 4.01 12.69 -0.45
C ARG A 91 4.12 13.85 -1.43
N ASP A 92 3.01 14.41 -1.87
CA ASP A 92 3.01 15.57 -2.76
C ASP A 92 3.61 16.81 -2.11
N ARG A 93 3.24 17.07 -0.86
CA ARG A 93 3.82 18.17 -0.09
C ARG A 93 5.32 17.96 0.11
N GLN A 94 5.74 16.73 0.37
CA GLN A 94 7.16 16.40 0.55
C GLN A 94 7.95 16.52 -0.76
N ALA A 95 7.40 16.05 -1.89
CA ALA A 95 8.05 16.13 -3.19
C ALA A 95 8.24 17.58 -3.66
N ARG A 96 7.23 18.43 -3.43
CA ARG A 96 7.34 19.88 -3.70
C ARG A 96 8.41 20.55 -2.83
N ARG A 97 8.54 20.16 -1.56
CA ARG A 97 9.56 20.67 -0.65
C ARG A 97 10.98 20.28 -1.06
N LEU A 98 11.15 19.10 -1.64
CA LEU A 98 12.46 18.55 -2.03
C LEU A 98 12.82 18.80 -3.50
N ALA A 99 12.00 19.58 -4.22
CA ALA A 99 12.20 19.91 -5.63
C ALA A 99 12.50 18.69 -6.53
N PHE A 100 11.88 17.54 -6.24
CA PHE A 100 12.05 16.36 -7.10
C PHE A 100 11.56 16.65 -8.52
N ALA A 101 12.36 16.26 -9.51
CA ALA A 101 11.99 16.40 -10.91
C ALA A 101 10.70 15.60 -11.20
N PRO A 102 9.82 16.09 -12.09
CA PRO A 102 8.59 15.40 -12.45
C PRO A 102 8.92 14.08 -13.17
N ASN A 103 8.71 12.96 -12.46
CA ASN A 103 8.90 11.62 -13.00
C ASN A 103 7.57 11.10 -13.61
N PRO A 104 7.54 10.69 -14.89
CA PRO A 104 6.34 10.16 -15.55
C PRO A 104 5.80 8.88 -14.87
N VAL A 105 6.68 8.03 -14.35
CA VAL A 105 6.29 6.83 -13.59
C VAL A 105 5.57 7.20 -12.31
N ALA A 106 6.09 8.20 -11.56
CA ALA A 106 5.43 8.68 -10.35
C ALA A 106 4.02 9.23 -10.63
N ARG A 107 3.80 9.85 -11.80
CA ARG A 107 2.48 10.29 -12.24
C ARG A 107 1.53 9.11 -12.50
N VAL A 108 1.99 8.06 -13.19
CA VAL A 108 1.19 6.85 -13.45
C VAL A 108 0.81 6.17 -12.13
N LEU A 109 1.77 5.95 -11.24
CA LEU A 109 1.54 5.33 -9.93
C LEU A 109 0.52 6.14 -9.10
N ARG A 110 0.56 7.47 -9.20
CA ARG A 110 -0.39 8.35 -8.54
C ARG A 110 -1.81 8.22 -9.10
N ILE A 111 -1.96 8.17 -10.42
CA ILE A 111 -3.26 7.98 -11.07
C ILE A 111 -3.85 6.62 -10.66
N LEU A 112 -3.04 5.57 -10.67
CA LEU A 112 -3.45 4.24 -10.21
C LEU A 112 -3.93 4.28 -8.75
N ALA A 113 -3.20 4.94 -7.86
CA ALA A 113 -3.58 5.07 -6.45
C ALA A 113 -4.90 5.85 -6.26
N LEU A 114 -5.19 6.85 -7.10
CA LEU A 114 -6.46 7.58 -7.08
C LEU A 114 -7.61 6.71 -7.58
N ILE A 115 -7.40 5.95 -8.66
CA ILE A 115 -8.40 5.02 -9.20
C ILE A 115 -8.76 3.95 -8.16
N THR A 116 -7.76 3.33 -7.53
CA THR A 116 -8.00 2.33 -6.48
C THR A 116 -8.71 2.92 -5.27
N SER A 117 -8.36 4.15 -4.87
CA SER A 117 -9.06 4.86 -3.79
C SER A 117 -10.52 5.14 -4.14
N ALA A 118 -10.82 5.58 -5.36
CA ALA A 118 -12.19 5.80 -5.82
C ALA A 118 -13.01 4.50 -5.85
N LEU A 119 -12.41 3.41 -6.33
CA LEU A 119 -13.03 2.08 -6.31
C LEU A 119 -13.31 1.59 -4.88
N GLN A 120 -12.43 1.88 -3.92
CA GLN A 120 -12.68 1.55 -2.51
C GLN A 120 -13.80 2.38 -1.90
N LEU A 121 -13.88 3.67 -2.20
CA LEU A 121 -15.00 4.50 -1.75
C LEU A 121 -16.32 4.01 -2.36
N TRP A 122 -16.30 3.59 -3.63
CA TRP A 122 -17.46 2.96 -4.26
C TRP A 122 -17.84 1.64 -3.60
N ASN A 123 -16.87 0.77 -3.32
CA ASN A 123 -17.10 -0.47 -2.58
C ASN A 123 -17.71 -0.19 -1.20
N ALA A 124 -17.19 0.80 -0.48
CA ALA A 124 -17.71 1.19 0.82
C ALA A 124 -19.15 1.76 0.76
N ALA A 125 -19.49 2.48 -0.31
CA ALA A 125 -20.81 3.09 -0.46
C ALA A 125 -21.87 2.09 -0.94
N VAL A 126 -21.52 1.19 -1.86
CA VAL A 126 -22.50 0.38 -2.62
C VAL A 126 -22.39 -1.10 -2.29
N TRP A 127 -21.24 -1.74 -2.54
CA TRP A 127 -21.17 -3.20 -2.55
C TRP A 127 -20.89 -3.83 -1.18
N ALA A 128 -20.04 -3.21 -0.36
CA ALA A 128 -19.62 -3.72 0.95
C ALA A 128 -19.09 -5.17 0.93
N VAL A 129 -18.34 -5.53 -0.12
CA VAL A 129 -17.79 -6.88 -0.32
C VAL A 129 -16.27 -6.89 -0.18
N ALA A 130 -15.71 -8.09 0.06
CA ALA A 130 -14.29 -8.28 0.36
C ALA A 130 -13.37 -8.07 -0.85
N TRP A 131 -13.74 -8.61 -2.02
CA TRP A 131 -12.83 -8.73 -3.16
C TRP A 131 -12.24 -7.39 -3.67
N PRO A 132 -12.96 -6.24 -3.68
CA PRO A 132 -12.39 -4.97 -4.09
C PRO A 132 -11.32 -4.52 -3.11
N HIS A 133 -11.56 -4.70 -1.81
CA HIS A 133 -10.60 -4.34 -0.75
C HIS A 133 -9.29 -5.11 -0.93
N VAL A 134 -9.40 -6.43 -1.13
CA VAL A 134 -8.29 -7.32 -1.45
C VAL A 134 -7.50 -6.83 -2.66
N LEU A 135 -8.20 -6.50 -3.75
CA LEU A 135 -7.58 -6.06 -5.01
C LEU A 135 -6.83 -4.73 -4.81
N ALA A 136 -7.39 -3.81 -4.05
CA ALA A 136 -6.77 -2.52 -3.75
C ALA A 136 -5.51 -2.68 -2.90
N VAL A 137 -5.56 -3.50 -1.85
CA VAL A 137 -4.39 -3.79 -1.02
C VAL A 137 -3.27 -4.43 -1.84
N THR A 138 -3.61 -5.39 -2.69
CA THR A 138 -2.65 -6.07 -3.59
C THR A 138 -2.03 -5.07 -4.58
N THR A 139 -2.84 -4.22 -5.19
CA THR A 139 -2.38 -3.21 -6.15
C THR A 139 -1.46 -2.20 -5.48
N SER A 140 -1.74 -1.78 -4.24
CA SER A 140 -0.86 -0.89 -3.49
C SER A 140 0.49 -1.52 -3.15
N LEU A 141 0.53 -2.84 -2.92
CA LEU A 141 1.79 -3.55 -2.74
C LEU A 141 2.61 -3.54 -4.04
N VAL A 142 1.98 -3.82 -5.19
CA VAL A 142 2.64 -3.75 -6.51
C VAL A 142 3.15 -2.33 -6.79
N ILE A 143 2.35 -1.30 -6.49
CA ILE A 143 2.77 0.11 -6.63
C ILE A 143 3.99 0.40 -5.75
N ALA A 144 4.00 -0.07 -4.50
CA ALA A 144 5.11 0.15 -3.58
C ALA A 144 6.41 -0.54 -4.06
N ILE A 145 6.30 -1.77 -4.54
CA ILE A 145 7.43 -2.53 -5.10
C ILE A 145 7.96 -1.86 -6.38
N THR A 146 7.08 -1.49 -7.31
CA THR A 146 7.47 -0.80 -8.55
C THR A 146 8.12 0.55 -8.24
N ALA A 147 7.57 1.32 -7.31
CA ALA A 147 8.17 2.58 -6.88
C ALA A 147 9.57 2.37 -6.30
N PHE A 148 9.79 1.30 -5.53
CA PHE A 148 11.10 0.97 -5.00
C PHE A 148 12.12 0.69 -6.10
N PHE A 149 11.81 -0.22 -7.04
CA PHE A 149 12.73 -0.59 -8.11
C PHE A 149 13.06 0.57 -9.04
N VAL A 150 12.09 1.44 -9.32
CA VAL A 150 12.30 2.64 -10.15
C VAL A 150 13.25 3.61 -9.43
N LEU A 151 13.03 3.82 -8.13
CA LEU A 151 13.87 4.72 -7.34
C LEU A 151 15.28 4.15 -7.09
N SER A 152 15.44 2.83 -7.01
CA SER A 152 16.75 2.20 -6.83
C SER A 152 17.61 2.27 -8.10
N HIS A 153 17.01 2.10 -9.29
CA HIS A 153 17.74 2.21 -10.57
C HIS A 153 18.18 3.65 -10.88
N GLU A 154 17.41 4.66 -10.47
CA GLU A 154 17.81 6.08 -10.63
C GLU A 154 19.00 6.47 -9.75
N ASP A 155 19.25 5.79 -8.63
CA ASP A 155 20.40 6.07 -7.75
C ASP A 155 21.71 5.47 -8.32
N GLU A 156 21.65 4.36 -9.07
CA GLU A 156 22.83 3.72 -9.67
C GLU A 156 23.36 4.50 -10.88
N SER A 157 22.48 5.08 -11.71
CA SER A 157 22.87 5.83 -12.91
C SER A 157 23.49 7.20 -12.63
N VAL A 158 23.31 7.75 -11.43
CA VAL A 158 23.91 9.03 -11.00
C VAL A 158 25.28 8.82 -10.35
N ALA A 159 25.62 7.58 -9.95
CA ALA A 159 26.88 7.23 -9.31
C ALA A 159 27.98 6.78 -10.30
N SER A 160 27.65 6.58 -11.58
CA SER A 160 28.56 6.23 -12.68
C SER A 160 28.89 7.43 -13.56
#